data_AF-A0A7W7I3K7-F1
#
_entry.id   AF-A0A7W7I3K7-F1
#
_cell.length_a   1.000
_cell.length_b   1.000
_cell.length_c   1.000
_cell.angle_alpha   90.00
_cell.angle_beta   90.00
_cell.angle_gamma   90.00
#
_symmetry.space_group_name_H-M   'P 1'
#
loop_
_entity.id
_entity.type
_entity.pdbx_description
1 polymer ?
#
loop_
_entity_poly.entity_id
_entity_poly.type
_entity_poly.pdbx_seq_one_letter_code
_entity_poly.pdbx_strand_id
1 'polypeptide(L)'
;MAEAQETVAGFAQAGRPGAGPGGAPRDGHDSGWPENGLFREGDNIARSGARILMSRENVLVVAEKYGIDMDGVRFSLDKSRRGSGPGREFYGVTMPDGEIKLARDAFKNEEQLARTLAHERFHLDELRSGKGFPWDEAARAACEVRAYAYEERWWQARKHLFDEE
;
A
#
# COMPACT_ATOMS: atom_id res chain seq x y z
N MET A 1 25.49 -60.10 0.66
CA MET A 1 24.03 -60.02 0.89
C MET A 1 23.60 -58.72 0.21
N ALA A 2 23.39 -58.75 -1.10
CA ALA A 2 22.17 -59.10 -1.83
C ALA A 2 21.48 -57.81 -2.31
N GLU A 3 21.45 -57.66 -3.63
CA GLU A 3 20.77 -56.64 -4.44
C GLU A 3 19.24 -56.84 -4.47
N ALA A 4 18.51 -55.77 -4.82
CA ALA A 4 17.29 -55.72 -5.66
C ALA A 4 16.91 -54.22 -5.74
N GLN A 5 16.86 -53.47 -6.85
CA GLN A 5 16.38 -53.67 -8.23
C GLN A 5 14.87 -53.95 -8.39
N GLU A 6 14.24 -53.09 -9.23
CA GLU A 6 13.05 -53.29 -10.07
C GLU A 6 11.65 -53.31 -9.37
N THR A 7 10.50 -52.89 -9.94
CA THR A 7 10.09 -52.36 -11.26
C THR A 7 8.58 -51.94 -11.25
N VAL A 8 8.26 -50.97 -12.11
CA VAL A 8 7.15 -50.84 -13.12
C VAL A 8 5.64 -50.87 -12.81
N ALA A 9 4.97 -50.14 -13.74
CA ALA A 9 3.61 -50.23 -14.28
C ALA A 9 2.55 -49.37 -13.55
N GLY A 10 1.75 -48.55 -14.21
CA GLY A 10 1.41 -48.44 -15.63
C GLY A 10 -0.12 -48.32 -15.77
N PHE A 11 -0.59 -47.64 -16.83
CA PHE A 11 -1.98 -47.50 -17.31
C PHE A 11 -2.91 -46.55 -16.53
N ALA A 12 -3.81 -45.77 -17.13
CA ALA A 12 -4.03 -45.33 -18.51
C ALA A 12 -5.08 -44.19 -18.53
N GLN A 13 -5.12 -43.55 -19.68
CA GLN A 13 -5.88 -42.38 -20.14
C GLN A 13 -7.33 -42.72 -20.55
N ALA A 14 -8.26 -41.77 -20.41
CA ALA A 14 -9.37 -41.42 -21.34
C ALA A 14 -10.20 -40.29 -20.69
N GLY A 15 -10.33 -39.09 -21.26
CA GLY A 15 -11.27 -38.74 -22.35
C GLY A 15 -12.68 -38.51 -21.78
N ARG A 16 -13.46 -37.44 -22.00
CA ARG A 16 -13.53 -36.36 -23.01
C ARG A 16 -14.65 -35.36 -22.56
N PRO A 17 -14.91 -34.26 -23.29
CA PRO A 17 -15.54 -33.04 -22.77
C PRO A 17 -17.08 -33.00 -22.87
N GLY A 18 -17.71 -32.13 -22.07
CA GLY A 18 -19.12 -31.77 -22.18
C GLY A 18 -19.31 -30.27 -21.97
N ALA A 19 -19.68 -29.57 -23.06
CA ALA A 19 -20.20 -28.21 -23.04
C ALA A 19 -21.72 -28.25 -22.82
N GLY A 20 -22.24 -27.29 -22.05
CA GLY A 20 -23.68 -27.08 -21.88
C GLY A 20 -23.97 -25.82 -21.05
N PRO A 21 -24.85 -24.89 -21.48
CA PRO A 21 -24.89 -23.52 -20.99
C PRO A 21 -26.03 -23.22 -20.01
N GLY A 22 -25.93 -22.09 -19.31
CA GLY A 22 -27.07 -21.33 -18.81
C GLY A 22 -27.23 -21.27 -17.28
N GLY A 23 -27.33 -20.05 -16.73
CA GLY A 23 -28.05 -19.86 -15.47
C GLY A 23 -27.55 -18.78 -14.51
N ALA A 24 -27.70 -17.52 -14.91
CA ALA A 24 -27.99 -16.34 -14.08
C ALA A 24 -26.93 -15.76 -13.11
N PRO A 25 -26.83 -14.41 -13.06
CA PRO A 25 -25.95 -13.68 -12.14
C PRO A 25 -26.57 -13.63 -10.74
N ARG A 26 -25.73 -13.60 -9.71
CA ARG A 26 -26.16 -13.32 -8.34
C ARG A 26 -25.74 -11.91 -7.97
N ASP A 27 -26.75 -11.19 -7.53
CA ASP A 27 -26.84 -9.80 -7.13
C ASP A 27 -25.75 -9.32 -6.16
N GLY A 28 -25.32 -8.07 -6.39
CA GLY A 28 -25.58 -7.02 -5.41
C GLY A 28 -24.63 -6.91 -4.22
N HIS A 29 -23.49 -6.25 -4.44
CA HIS A 29 -23.06 -5.23 -3.48
C HIS A 29 -22.80 -3.92 -4.22
N ASP A 30 -23.89 -3.19 -4.43
CA ASP A 30 -23.89 -1.77 -4.74
C ASP A 30 -23.19 -1.03 -3.58
N SER A 31 -21.92 -0.76 -3.74
CA SER A 31 -21.20 0.25 -2.96
C SER A 31 -20.96 1.39 -3.92
N GLY A 32 -21.89 2.34 -3.98
CA GLY A 32 -21.81 3.51 -4.86
C GLY A 32 -20.48 4.24 -4.71
N TRP A 33 -19.60 4.04 -5.69
CA TRP A 33 -18.37 4.80 -5.86
C TRP A 33 -18.73 6.13 -6.52
N PRO A 34 -18.15 7.27 -6.07
CA PRO A 34 -18.40 8.54 -6.73
C PRO A 34 -17.89 8.47 -8.18
N GLU A 35 -18.80 8.61 -9.13
CA GLU A 35 -18.64 8.43 -10.59
C GLU A 35 -17.69 9.44 -11.27
N ASN A 36 -16.94 10.25 -10.51
CA ASN A 36 -16.13 11.37 -11.03
C ASN A 36 -14.62 11.27 -10.75
N GLY A 37 -14.10 10.07 -10.46
CA GLY A 37 -12.65 9.84 -10.48
C GLY A 37 -12.15 9.74 -11.93
N LEU A 38 -11.26 10.63 -12.37
CA LEU A 38 -10.54 10.42 -13.63
C LEU A 38 -9.47 9.36 -13.36
N PHE A 39 -9.81 8.11 -13.60
CA PHE A 39 -8.86 7.02 -13.61
C PHE A 39 -7.93 7.20 -14.82
N ARG A 40 -6.63 6.98 -14.63
CA ARG A 40 -5.75 6.71 -15.77
C ARG A 40 -5.92 5.23 -16.11
N GLU A 41 -5.89 4.91 -17.40
CA GLU A 41 -6.12 3.55 -17.86
C GLU A 41 -5.09 2.60 -17.20
N GLY A 42 -5.57 1.53 -16.57
CA GLY A 42 -4.76 0.42 -16.09
C GLY A 42 -4.28 0.44 -14.62
N ASP A 43 -4.36 1.55 -13.88
CA ASP A 43 -3.77 1.63 -12.53
C ASP A 43 -4.75 1.79 -11.36
N ASN A 44 -6.07 1.85 -11.61
CA ASN A 44 -7.14 1.90 -10.60
C ASN A 44 -7.02 3.01 -9.54
N ILE A 45 -6.17 4.03 -9.76
CA ILE A 45 -6.02 5.17 -8.85
C ILE A 45 -6.90 6.32 -9.35
N ALA A 46 -7.89 6.70 -8.54
CA ALA A 46 -8.78 7.82 -8.85
C ALA A 46 -8.08 9.16 -8.63
N ARG A 47 -8.03 10.02 -9.65
CA ARG A 47 -7.31 11.30 -9.63
C ARG A 47 -8.18 12.49 -10.02
N SER A 48 -7.76 13.67 -9.58
CA SER A 48 -8.23 14.98 -10.06
C SER A 48 -7.00 15.79 -10.50
N GLY A 49 -6.70 15.75 -11.80
CA GLY A 49 -5.44 16.25 -12.34
C GLY A 49 -4.24 15.46 -11.81
N ALA A 50 -3.25 16.13 -11.24
CA ALA A 50 -2.09 15.50 -10.60
C ALA A 50 -2.38 14.96 -9.19
N ARG A 51 -3.50 15.37 -8.58
CA ARG A 51 -3.84 15.01 -7.19
C ARG A 51 -4.56 13.69 -7.13
N ILE A 52 -4.27 12.91 -6.11
CA ILE A 52 -4.98 11.66 -5.81
C ILE A 52 -6.22 12.00 -4.99
N LEU A 53 -7.34 11.33 -5.26
CA LEU A 53 -8.53 11.46 -4.40
C LEU A 53 -8.26 10.81 -3.03
N MET A 54 -8.63 11.50 -1.96
CA MET A 54 -8.41 11.04 -0.59
C MET A 54 -9.41 9.94 -0.22
N SER A 55 -9.11 8.70 -0.61
CA SER A 55 -9.89 7.50 -0.32
C SER A 55 -9.00 6.39 0.23
N ARG A 56 -9.62 5.41 0.91
CA ARG A 56 -8.91 4.28 1.51
C ARG A 56 -8.30 3.38 0.43
N GLU A 57 -9.02 3.26 -0.67
CA GLU A 57 -8.69 2.39 -1.79
C GLU A 57 -7.50 2.94 -2.55
N ASN A 58 -7.46 4.25 -2.81
CA ASN A 58 -6.30 4.87 -3.42
C ASN A 58 -5.04 4.68 -2.57
N VAL A 59 -5.16 4.72 -1.24
CA VAL A 59 -4.03 4.40 -0.34
C VAL A 59 -3.53 2.97 -0.55
N LEU A 60 -4.44 1.99 -0.61
CA LEU A 60 -4.09 0.59 -0.80
C LEU A 60 -3.50 0.32 -2.18
N VAL A 61 -4.10 0.89 -3.24
CA VAL A 61 -3.59 0.73 -4.61
C VAL A 61 -2.21 1.35 -4.76
N VAL A 62 -1.98 2.53 -4.19
CA VAL A 62 -0.63 3.14 -4.17
C VAL A 62 0.33 2.31 -3.32
N ALA A 63 -0.08 1.83 -2.14
CA ALA A 63 0.78 0.97 -1.33
C ALA A 63 1.20 -0.29 -2.10
N GLU A 64 0.26 -0.97 -2.75
CA GLU A 64 0.51 -2.16 -3.57
C GLU A 64 1.46 -1.86 -4.73
N LYS A 65 1.20 -0.79 -5.49
CA LYS A 65 2.03 -0.37 -6.63
C LYS A 65 3.50 -0.12 -6.22
N TYR A 66 3.73 0.42 -5.02
CA TYR A 66 5.06 0.70 -4.51
C TYR A 66 5.65 -0.42 -3.63
N GLY A 67 4.94 -1.55 -3.49
CA GLY A 67 5.38 -2.69 -2.68
C GLY A 67 5.49 -2.36 -1.18
N ILE A 68 4.59 -1.52 -0.67
CA ILE A 68 4.46 -1.18 0.74
C ILE A 68 3.40 -2.09 1.36
N ASP A 69 3.81 -2.95 2.29
CA ASP A 69 2.89 -3.85 2.98
C ASP A 69 2.03 -3.09 4.00
N MET A 70 0.72 -3.11 3.76
CA MET A 70 -0.32 -2.51 4.60
C MET A 70 -1.19 -3.56 5.31
N ASP A 71 -0.83 -4.84 5.24
CA ASP A 71 -1.57 -5.89 5.94
C ASP A 71 -1.50 -5.72 7.46
N GLY A 72 -2.65 -5.83 8.12
CA GLY A 72 -2.77 -5.59 9.56
C GLY A 72 -2.41 -4.17 10.02
N VAL A 73 -2.25 -3.20 9.11
CA VAL A 73 -1.99 -1.79 9.44
C VAL A 73 -3.32 -1.05 9.60
N ARG A 74 -3.52 -0.44 10.77
CA ARG A 74 -4.66 0.44 11.03
C ARG A 74 -4.33 1.83 10.51
N PHE A 75 -5.17 2.38 9.62
CA PHE A 75 -4.98 3.74 9.15
C PHE A 75 -6.31 4.47 8.94
N SER A 76 -6.26 5.79 9.13
CA SER A 76 -7.39 6.70 9.02
C SER A 76 -7.04 7.94 8.20
N LEU A 77 -8.05 8.53 7.55
CA LEU A 77 -7.89 9.69 6.68
C LEU A 77 -8.36 10.95 7.41
N ASP A 78 -7.42 11.80 7.82
CA ASP A 78 -7.73 13.08 8.46
C ASP A 78 -7.90 14.19 7.41
N LYS A 79 -9.15 14.40 6.99
CA LYS A 79 -9.51 15.40 5.98
C LYS A 79 -9.38 16.84 6.47
N SER A 80 -9.33 17.03 7.79
CA SER A 80 -9.31 18.33 8.46
C SER A 80 -7.89 18.83 8.70
N ARG A 81 -6.96 17.90 8.93
CA ARG A 81 -5.56 18.20 9.20
C ARG A 81 -4.82 18.48 7.91
N ARG A 82 -4.12 19.61 7.91
CA ARG A 82 -3.25 20.10 6.84
C ARG A 82 -2.13 20.92 7.44
N GLY A 83 -1.05 21.08 6.69
CA GLY A 83 0.03 21.99 7.02
C GLY A 83 -0.42 23.43 7.19
N SER A 84 0.33 24.22 7.96
CA SER A 84 0.02 25.63 8.20
C SER A 84 0.36 26.56 7.02
N GLY A 85 0.80 26.00 5.88
CA GLY A 85 1.16 26.76 4.68
C GLY A 85 2.35 26.13 3.94
N PRO A 86 2.84 26.80 2.88
CA PRO A 86 4.00 26.34 2.11
C PRO A 86 5.24 26.15 3.00
N GLY A 87 5.92 25.00 2.88
CA GLY A 87 7.09 24.65 3.70
C GLY A 87 6.76 24.18 5.11
N ARG A 88 5.47 24.04 5.45
CA ARG A 88 4.96 23.49 6.72
C ARG A 88 3.88 22.45 6.48
N GLU A 89 3.99 21.71 5.38
CA GLU A 89 3.08 20.63 5.03
C GLU A 89 3.07 19.55 6.11
N PHE A 90 1.90 18.96 6.32
CA PHE A 90 1.72 17.85 7.23
C PHE A 90 1.12 16.68 6.46
N TYR A 91 1.88 15.61 6.30
CA TYR A 91 1.52 14.49 5.43
C TYR A 91 0.94 13.31 6.21
N GLY A 92 1.51 12.97 7.36
CA GLY A 92 1.05 11.84 8.17
C GLY A 92 1.57 11.89 9.60
N VAL A 93 1.04 10.98 10.42
CA VAL A 93 1.62 10.63 11.73
C VAL A 93 1.21 9.23 12.14
N THR A 94 2.15 8.50 12.73
CA THR A 94 1.91 7.24 13.41
C THR A 94 1.65 7.50 14.89
N MET A 95 0.51 7.02 15.40
CA MET A 95 0.09 7.18 16.79
C MET A 95 0.72 6.12 17.71
N PRO A 96 0.77 6.33 19.04
CA PRO A 96 1.36 5.36 19.98
C PRO A 96 0.73 3.96 19.97
N ASP A 97 -0.53 3.86 19.56
CA ASP A 97 -1.25 2.59 19.40
C ASP A 97 -1.01 1.92 18.04
N GLY A 98 -0.18 2.53 17.18
CA GLY A 98 0.16 2.03 15.85
C GLY A 98 -0.87 2.38 14.77
N GLU A 99 -1.82 3.26 15.03
CA GLU A 99 -2.69 3.81 13.97
C GLU A 99 -1.93 4.87 13.15
N ILE A 100 -1.95 4.75 11.83
CA ILE A 100 -1.40 5.75 10.90
C ILE A 100 -2.50 6.74 10.47
N LYS A 101 -2.29 8.04 10.67
CA LYS A 101 -3.22 9.08 10.24
C LYS A 101 -2.64 9.84 9.07
N LEU A 102 -3.27 9.72 7.90
CA LEU A 102 -2.86 10.41 6.68
C LEU A 102 -3.64 11.72 6.52
N ALA A 103 -2.93 12.81 6.31
CA ALA A 103 -3.50 14.12 6.11
C ALA A 103 -3.71 14.44 4.63
N ARG A 104 -4.48 15.50 4.35
CA ARG A 104 -4.84 15.89 2.98
C ARG A 104 -3.63 16.18 2.10
N ASP A 105 -2.55 16.70 2.66
CA ASP A 105 -1.36 17.09 1.88
C ASP A 105 -0.60 15.88 1.32
N ALA A 106 -0.74 14.69 1.91
CA ALA A 106 -0.12 13.46 1.41
C ALA A 106 -0.67 13.07 0.03
N PHE A 107 -1.93 13.43 -0.27
CA PHE A 107 -2.61 13.10 -1.53
C PHE A 107 -2.31 14.09 -2.66
N LYS A 108 -1.29 14.96 -2.50
CA LYS A 108 -0.96 15.98 -3.52
C LYS A 108 -0.52 15.38 -4.85
N ASN A 109 0.16 14.23 -4.82
CA ASN A 109 0.46 13.37 -5.96
C ASN A 109 0.85 11.97 -5.46
N GLU A 110 1.12 11.06 -6.39
CA GLU A 110 1.40 9.66 -6.11
C GLU A 110 2.71 9.41 -5.37
N GLU A 111 3.81 9.97 -5.86
CA GLU A 111 5.12 9.87 -5.20
C GLU A 111 5.01 10.28 -3.73
N GLN A 112 4.30 11.38 -3.47
CA GLN A 112 4.25 11.97 -2.15
C GLN A 112 3.39 11.14 -1.20
N LEU A 113 2.31 10.54 -1.70
CA LEU A 113 1.56 9.56 -0.93
C LEU A 113 2.40 8.31 -0.64
N ALA A 114 3.11 7.78 -1.64
CA ALA A 114 3.95 6.59 -1.49
C ALA A 114 5.10 6.81 -0.49
N ARG A 115 5.81 7.94 -0.58
CA ARG A 115 6.86 8.34 0.36
C ARG A 115 6.31 8.51 1.78
N THR A 116 5.15 9.15 1.92
CA THR A 116 4.48 9.28 3.23
C THR A 116 4.15 7.90 3.81
N LEU A 117 3.62 6.98 3.00
CA LEU A 117 3.32 5.62 3.47
C LEU A 117 4.56 4.87 3.92
N ALA A 118 5.66 4.95 3.15
CA ALA A 118 6.92 4.32 3.54
C ALA A 118 7.49 4.92 4.84
N HIS A 119 7.38 6.23 5.01
CA HIS A 119 7.78 6.95 6.22
C HIS A 119 7.00 6.49 7.45
N GLU A 120 5.66 6.49 7.37
CA GLU A 120 4.82 6.07 8.49
C GLU A 120 4.93 4.57 8.77
N ARG A 121 5.11 3.75 7.73
CA ARG A 121 5.35 2.31 7.88
C ARG A 121 6.63 2.04 8.68
N PHE A 122 7.68 2.83 8.47
CA PHE A 122 8.91 2.74 9.24
C PHE A 122 8.68 3.05 10.72
N HIS A 123 7.97 4.13 11.05
CA HIS A 123 7.62 4.45 12.45
C HIS A 123 6.84 3.31 13.10
N LEU A 124 5.88 2.71 12.38
CA LEU A 124 5.13 1.57 12.85
C LEU A 124 6.02 0.34 13.12
N ASP A 125 6.98 0.05 12.24
CA ASP A 125 7.96 -1.04 12.47
C ASP A 125 8.84 -0.77 13.69
N GLU A 126 9.26 0.47 13.91
CA GLU A 126 10.01 0.83 15.11
C GLU A 126 9.21 0.59 16.38
N LEU A 127 7.93 0.97 16.39
CA LEU A 127 7.02 0.70 17.50
C LEU A 127 6.84 -0.81 17.71
N ARG A 128 6.59 -1.57 16.65
CA ARG A 128 6.44 -3.04 16.69
C ARG A 128 7.73 -3.74 17.14
N SER A 129 8.90 -3.16 16.87
CA SER A 129 10.20 -3.67 17.32
C SER A 129 10.50 -3.41 18.80
N GLY A 130 9.66 -2.63 19.48
CA GLY A 130 9.80 -2.34 20.92
C GLY A 130 10.64 -1.11 21.24
N LYS A 131 10.99 -0.25 20.27
CA LYS A 131 11.71 1.01 20.54
C LYS A 131 10.91 2.03 21.36
N GLY A 132 9.59 1.82 21.49
CA GLY A 132 8.69 2.70 22.21
C GLY A 132 8.37 3.98 21.44
N PHE A 133 7.33 4.69 21.88
CA PHE A 133 6.90 5.93 21.25
C PHE A 133 7.78 7.12 21.69
N PRO A 134 8.23 8.00 20.78
CA PRO A 134 9.07 9.14 21.13
C PRO A 134 8.24 10.30 21.71
N TRP A 135 8.10 10.32 23.04
CA TRP A 135 7.29 11.32 23.75
C TRP A 135 7.96 12.70 23.85
N ASP A 136 9.29 12.75 23.95
CA ASP A 136 10.05 13.99 24.04
C ASP A 136 10.54 14.47 22.67
N GLU A 137 10.87 15.76 22.58
CA GLU A 137 11.26 16.40 21.34
C GLU A 137 12.55 15.83 20.74
N ALA A 138 13.54 15.50 21.58
CA ALA A 138 14.83 14.99 21.12
C ALA A 138 14.68 13.58 20.54
N ALA A 139 13.95 12.70 21.24
CA ALA A 139 13.62 11.37 20.74
C ALA A 139 12.81 11.44 19.44
N ARG A 140 11.84 12.37 19.35
CA ARG A 140 11.04 12.56 18.13
C ARG A 140 11.92 13.02 16.97
N ALA A 141 12.77 14.03 17.18
CA ALA A 141 13.69 14.49 16.17
C ALA A 141 14.64 13.37 15.68
N ALA A 142 15.17 12.55 16.59
CA ALA A 142 16.01 11.41 16.22
C ALA A 142 15.23 10.31 15.48
N CYS A 143 13.94 10.14 15.77
CA CYS A 143 13.05 9.23 15.04
C CYS A 143 12.81 9.73 13.61
N GLU A 144 12.42 10.99 13.46
CA GLU A 144 12.18 11.65 12.18
C GLU A 144 13.42 11.61 11.28
N VAL A 145 14.61 11.90 11.80
CA VAL A 145 15.87 11.82 11.03
C VAL A 145 16.08 10.43 10.44
N ARG A 146 15.80 9.38 11.21
CA ARG A 146 15.94 7.99 10.75
C ARG A 146 14.86 7.62 9.73
N ALA A 147 13.64 8.10 9.94
CA ALA A 147 12.53 7.89 9.01
C ALA A 147 12.79 8.56 7.66
N TYR A 148 13.20 9.83 7.63
CA TYR A 148 13.59 10.51 6.38
C TYR A 148 14.77 9.84 5.68
N ALA A 149 15.78 9.41 6.44
CA ALA A 149 16.91 8.69 5.86
C ALA A 149 16.49 7.32 5.29
N TYR A 150 15.53 6.64 5.92
CA TYR A 150 14.94 5.40 5.39
C TYR A 150 14.12 5.67 4.14
N GLU A 151 13.20 6.64 4.19
CA GLU A 151 12.34 7.06 3.09
C GLU A 151 13.17 7.39 1.85
N GLU A 152 14.23 8.19 1.99
CA GLU A 152 15.08 8.58 0.87
C GLU A 152 15.79 7.36 0.27
N ARG A 153 16.37 6.48 1.09
CA ARG A 153 16.98 5.23 0.59
C ARG A 153 15.96 4.33 -0.10
N TRP A 154 14.77 4.20 0.48
CA TRP A 154 13.68 3.40 -0.05
C TRP A 154 13.20 3.93 -1.41
N TRP A 155 13.09 5.26 -1.54
CA TRP A 155 12.71 5.93 -2.79
C TRP A 155 13.76 5.77 -3.86
N GLN A 156 15.04 6.05 -3.56
CA GLN A 156 16.13 5.93 -4.52
C GLN A 156 16.30 4.50 -5.05
N ALA A 157 16.07 3.48 -4.21
CA ALA A 157 16.12 2.08 -4.61
C ALA A 157 14.97 1.66 -5.54
N ARG A 158 13.86 2.40 -5.55
CA ARG A 158 12.63 2.04 -6.29
C ARG A 158 12.27 2.98 -7.43
N LYS A 159 12.74 4.22 -7.44
CA LYS A 159 12.38 5.20 -8.49
C LYS A 159 12.63 4.68 -9.91
N HIS A 160 13.70 3.90 -10.09
CA HIS A 160 14.05 3.27 -11.37
C HIS A 160 13.07 2.18 -11.84
N LEU A 161 12.19 1.70 -10.96
CA LEU A 161 11.12 0.76 -11.32
C LEU A 161 9.91 1.47 -11.92
N PHE A 162 9.86 2.80 -11.84
CA PHE A 162 8.74 3.63 -12.26
C PHE A 162 9.09 4.66 -13.33
N ASP A 163 10.39 4.87 -13.58
CA ASP A 163 10.87 5.51 -14.80
C ASP A 163 10.78 4.48 -15.93
N GLU A 164 9.61 4.36 -16.57
CA GLU A 164 9.47 3.64 -17.84
C GLU A 164 10.36 4.30 -18.90
N GLU A 165 11.17 3.48 -19.57
CA GLU A 165 12.02 3.84 -20.72
C GLU A 165 11.18 4.24 -21.95
#